data_AF-A0A920L8Z1-F1
#
_entry.id   AF-A0A920L8Z1-F1
#
_cell.length_a   1.000
_cell.length_b   1.000
_cell.length_c   1.000
_cell.angle_alpha   90.00
_cell.angle_beta   90.00
_cell.angle_gamma   90.00
#
_symmetry.space_group_name_H-M   'P 1'
#
loop_
_entity.id
_entity.type
_entity.pdbx_description
1 polymer ?
#
loop_
_entity_poly.entity_id
_entity_poly.type
_entity_poly.pdbx_seq_one_letter_code
_entity_poly.pdbx_strand_id
1 'polypeptide(L)' 'MTNNVKNISITGAAGNIAYSALFRIASGELYGKDTKINFKLIDISDFEKKNVWSKA' A
#
# COMPACT_ATOMS: atom_id res chain seq x y z
N MET A 1 -2.04 19.96 -19.26
CA MET A 1 -1.74 19.38 -17.94
C MET A 1 -1.53 17.88 -18.12
N THR A 2 -0.29 17.41 -18.00
CA THR A 2 0.03 15.98 -18.07
C THR A 2 -0.47 15.33 -16.78
N ASN A 3 -1.64 14.69 -16.84
CA ASN A 3 -2.25 13.99 -15.71
C ASN A 3 -1.44 12.73 -15.38
N ASN A 4 -0.26 12.91 -14.78
CA ASN A 4 0.69 11.85 -14.49
C ASN A 4 0.31 11.17 -13.18
N VAL A 5 -0.44 10.07 -13.31
CA VAL A 5 -0.86 9.22 -12.20
C VAL A 5 0.37 8.71 -11.45
N LYS A 6 0.42 8.92 -10.14
CA LYS A 6 1.52 8.43 -9.29
C LYS A 6 1.26 6.99 -8.90
N ASN A 7 2.16 6.10 -9.29
CA ASN A 7 2.14 4.70 -8.89
C ASN A 7 2.90 4.54 -7.56
N ILE A 8 2.23 4.06 -6.53
CA ILE A 8 2.81 3.89 -5.18
C ILE A 8 2.71 2.42 -4.80
N SER A 9 3.84 1.80 -4.47
CA SER A 9 3.88 0.42 -3.97
C SER A 9 4.01 0.41 -2.45
N ILE A 10 3.19 -0.39 -1.78
CA ILE A 10 3.22 -0.57 -0.32
C ILE A 10 3.41 -2.06 -0.02
N THR A 11 4.51 -2.41 0.65
CA THR A 11 4.75 -3.75 1.17
C THR A 11 4.19 -3.88 2.59
N GLY A 12 3.78 -5.08 2.99
CA GLY A 12 3.09 -5.27 4.28
C GLY A 12 1.74 -4.55 4.31
N ALA A 13 1.05 -4.50 3.16
CA ALA A 13 -0.16 -3.70 2.97
C ALA A 13 -1.35 -4.10 3.85
N ALA A 14 -1.38 -5.33 4.38
CA ALA A 14 -2.37 -5.81 5.35
C ALA A 14 -2.00 -5.47 6.80
N GLY A 15 -0.83 -4.85 7.04
CA GLY A 15 -0.38 -4.44 8.37
C GLY A 15 -1.02 -3.13 8.86
N ASN A 16 -1.03 -2.94 10.18
CA ASN A 16 -1.61 -1.76 10.83
C ASN A 16 -0.95 -0.43 10.41
N ILE A 17 0.34 -0.46 10.10
CA ILE A 17 1.08 0.72 9.62
C ILE A 17 0.57 1.12 8.22
N ALA A 18 0.44 0.14 7.33
CA ALA A 18 -0.06 0.38 5.98
C ALA A 18 -1.50 0.90 6.01
N TYR A 19 -2.38 0.32 6.84
CA TYR A 19 -3.75 0.81 7.00
C TYR A 19 -3.79 2.28 7.43
N SER A 20 -3.00 2.66 8.43
CA SER A 20 -2.94 4.03 8.93
C SER A 20 -2.36 5.01 7.89
N ALA A 21 -1.36 4.59 7.12
CA ALA A 21 -0.71 5.43 6.12
C ALA A 21 -1.52 5.57 4.81
N LEU A 22 -2.23 4.51 4.40
CA LEU A 22 -2.91 4.45 3.10
C LEU A 22 -3.94 5.58 2.94
N PHE A 23 -4.76 5.83 3.97
CA PHE A 23 -5.79 6.87 3.93
C PHE A 23 -5.19 8.28 3.95
N ARG A 24 -4.04 8.47 4.59
CA ARG A 24 -3.31 9.75 4.60
C ARG A 24 -2.74 10.07 3.23
N ILE A 25 -2.18 9.07 2.56
CA ILE A 25 -1.68 9.24 1.20
C ILE A 25 -2.86 9.49 0.24
N ALA A 26 -3.95 8.73 0.38
CA ALA A 26 -5.15 8.87 -0.45
C ALA A 26 -5.89 10.19 -0.24
N SER A 27 -5.80 10.82 0.94
CA SER A 27 -6.39 12.14 1.21
C SER A 27 -5.63 13.30 0.55
N GLY A 28 -4.48 13.00 -0.08
CA GLY A 28 -3.63 13.99 -0.71
C GLY A 28 -2.61 14.62 0.23
N GLU A 29 -2.37 14.06 1.42
CA GLU A 29 -1.38 14.60 2.36
C GLU A 29 0.05 14.54 1.79
N LEU A 30 0.35 13.56 0.93
CA LEU A 30 1.68 13.37 0.34
C LEU A 30 1.90 14.16 -0.96
N TYR A 31 0.92 14.16 -1.86
CA TYR A 31 1.07 14.70 -3.22
C TYR A 31 0.03 15.79 -3.59
N GLY A 32 -0.78 16.23 -2.64
CA GLY A 32 -1.90 17.15 -2.87
C GLY A 32 -3.15 16.44 -3.41
N LYS A 33 -4.30 17.10 -3.25
CA LYS A 33 -5.63 16.55 -3.60
C LYS A 33 -5.87 16.40 -5.10
N ASP A 34 -5.12 17.14 -5.92
CA ASP A 34 -5.26 17.12 -7.38
C ASP A 34 -4.45 15.99 -8.04
N THR A 35 -3.61 15.30 -7.28
CA THR A 35 -2.77 14.21 -7.79
C THR A 35 -3.53 12.89 -7.76
N LYS A 36 -3.77 12.30 -8.94
CA LYS A 36 -4.29 10.93 -9.04
C LYS A 36 -3.23 9.92 -8.62
N ILE A 37 -3.62 8.95 -7.79
CA ILE A 37 -2.75 7.91 -7.25
C ILE A 37 -3.27 6.53 -7.66
N ASN A 38 -2.34 5.63 -7.98
CA ASN A 38 -2.59 4.21 -8.19
C ASN A 38 -1.77 3.41 -7.17
N PHE A 39 -2.46 2.65 -6.31
CA PHE A 39 -1.83 1.84 -5.27
C PHE A 39 -1.56 0.42 -5.74
N LYS A 40 -0.32 -0.03 -5.55
CA LYS A 40 0.07 -1.44 -5.66
C LYS A 40 0.34 -1.97 -4.26
N LEU A 41 -0.64 -2.69 -3.73
CA LEU A 41 -0.59 -3.27 -2.39
C LEU A 41 0.01 -4.67 -2.45
N ILE A 42 1.12 -4.87 -1.74
CA ILE A 42 1.90 -6.10 -1.73
C ILE A 42 1.92 -6.61 -0.30
N ASP A 43 1.41 -7.81 -0.09
CA ASP A 43 1.58 -8.55 1.15
C ASP A 43 1.71 -10.03 0.83
N ILE A 44 2.24 -10.77 1.79
CA ILE A 44 2.20 -12.23 1.77
C ILE A 44 0.82 -12.68 2.23
N SER A 45 0.30 -13.74 1.62
CA SER A 45 -0.99 -14.28 2.07
C SER A 45 -0.86 -14.87 3.47
N ASP A 46 -1.96 -14.89 4.24
CA ASP A 46 -1.98 -15.56 5.55
C ASP A 46 -1.69 -17.06 5.43
N PHE A 47 -2.06 -17.67 4.31
CA PHE A 47 -1.73 -19.05 3.99
C PHE A 47 -0.21 -19.25 3.83
N GLU A 48 0.47 -18.34 3.11
CA GLU A 48 1.93 -18.39 2.97
C GLU A 48 2.64 -18.13 4.30
N LYS A 49 2.15 -17.18 5.12
CA LYS A 49 2.68 -16.98 6.48
C LYS A 49 2.67 -18.28 7.28
N LYS A 50 1.53 -18.97 7.35
CA LYS A 50 1.41 -20.22 8.10
C LYS A 50 2.39 -21.29 7.60
N ASN A 51 2.55 -21.44 6.28
CA ASN A 51 3.47 -22.42 5.69
C ASN A 51 4.96 -22.08 5.85
N VAL A 52 5.32 -20.81 6.01
CA VAL A 52 6.71 -20.39 6.27
C VAL A 52 7.08 -20.67 7.73
N TRP A 53 6.22 -20.28 8.67
CA TRP A 53 6.48 -20.42 10.10
C TRP A 53 6.21 -21.83 10.64
N SER A 54 5.49 -22.69 9.92
CA SER A 54 5.34 -24.11 10.28
C SER A 54 6.54 -24.97 9.89
N LYS A 55 7.50 -24.42 9.11
CA LYS A 55 8.69 -25.13 8.64
C LYS A 55 9.97 -24.74 9.40
N ALA A 56 9.88 -23.76 10.29
CA ALA A 56 10.94 -23.33 11.20
C ALA A 56 10.78 -24.01 12.56
#